data_AF-A0AAC9PPT4-F1
#
_entry.id   AF-A0AAC9PPT4-F1
#
_cell.length_a   1.000
_cell.length_b   1.000
_cell.length_c   1.000
_cell.angle_alpha   90.00
_cell.angle_beta   90.00
_cell.angle_gamma   90.00
#
_symmetry.space_group_name_H-M   'P 1'
#
loop_
_entity.id
_entity.type
_entity.pdbx_description
1 polymer ?
#
loop_
_entity_poly.entity_id
_entity_poly.type
_entity_poly.pdbx_seq_one_letter_code
_entity_poly.pdbx_strand_id
1 'polypeptide(L)'
;MSVTDKLAARLPLPGRLGERGERAPVVAVIRLHGVITPNPGPTARGALSLHTVETALTRAFAHDRLAAVVLEINSPGGSPTQSALIADRIIGLAKKKAHRGRPVPVLAFCEDVAASGGYWLACAADEIYAHPTSLVGSIGVISSGFGLTGLLERIGVERRVHAAGAHKVRLDPFSPQKAEDVEWLTGLQADLHEQFAAWVRERRGDRLNGSEEELFSGEVWTGAKARELGLVDEVGTLRDVISRRFPKAEISVAEPRRNLLSRLGIGSGANLSLGGSNPATGLLQVIEGLEQRAMWNRFGL
;
A
#
# COMPACT_ATOMS: atom_id res chain seq x y z
N MET A 1 -60.31 30.68 -16.99
CA MET A 1 -59.29 29.92 -16.22
C MET A 1 -58.39 30.91 -15.53
N SER A 2 -58.37 30.88 -14.20
CA SER A 2 -57.69 31.88 -13.37
C SER A 2 -56.17 31.71 -13.44
N VAL A 3 -55.41 32.78 -13.23
CA VAL A 3 -53.94 32.77 -13.14
C VAL A 3 -53.44 31.80 -12.05
N THR A 4 -54.28 31.54 -11.03
CA THR A 4 -54.03 30.54 -9.98
C THR A 4 -54.02 29.10 -10.50
N ASP A 5 -54.78 28.77 -11.54
CA ASP A 5 -54.84 27.41 -12.10
C ASP A 5 -53.59 27.06 -12.91
N LYS A 6 -52.95 28.06 -13.52
CA LYS A 6 -51.70 27.90 -14.29
C LYS A 6 -50.46 27.73 -13.40
N LEU A 7 -50.50 28.23 -12.17
CA LEU A 7 -49.42 28.09 -11.17
C LEU A 7 -49.45 26.71 -10.49
N ALA A 8 -50.64 26.14 -10.26
CA ALA A 8 -50.78 24.79 -9.70
C ALA A 8 -50.26 23.69 -10.65
N ALA A 9 -50.29 23.91 -11.97
CA ALA A 9 -49.79 22.96 -12.96
C ALA A 9 -48.25 22.87 -13.06
N ARG A 10 -47.50 23.72 -12.33
CA ARG A 10 -46.03 23.72 -12.29
C ARG A 10 -45.43 23.12 -11.02
N LEU A 11 -46.25 22.68 -10.05
CA LEU A 11 -45.76 21.86 -8.95
C LEU A 11 -45.73 20.39 -9.36
N PRO A 12 -44.63 19.65 -9.11
CA PRO A 12 -44.59 18.21 -9.38
C PRO A 12 -45.66 17.51 -8.52
N LEU A 13 -46.54 16.77 -9.20
CA LEU A 13 -47.61 15.98 -8.61
C LEU A 13 -47.07 15.06 -7.49
N PRO A 14 -47.72 15.01 -6.31
CA PRO A 14 -47.40 14.04 -5.26
C PRO A 14 -47.96 12.66 -5.66
N GLY A 15 -47.35 12.03 -6.66
CA GLY A 15 -47.85 10.79 -7.25
C GLY A 15 -46.80 9.90 -7.91
N ARG A 16 -45.51 10.22 -7.79
CA ARG A 16 -44.38 9.37 -8.23
C ARG A 16 -43.25 9.34 -7.20
N LEU A 17 -43.60 9.30 -5.92
CA LEU A 17 -42.68 9.04 -4.81
C LEU A 17 -42.52 7.53 -4.49
N GLY A 18 -43.04 6.65 -5.36
CA GLY A 18 -43.15 5.20 -5.14
C GLY A 18 -42.11 4.32 -5.82
N GLU A 19 -41.23 4.85 -6.68
CA GLU A 19 -40.12 4.08 -7.27
C GLU A 19 -38.86 4.95 -7.33
N ARG A 20 -38.29 5.30 -6.16
CA ARG A 20 -36.84 5.50 -6.12
C ARG A 20 -36.25 4.12 -6.36
N GLY A 21 -35.98 3.78 -7.63
CA GLY A 21 -35.23 2.57 -7.97
C GLY A 21 -34.05 2.43 -7.01
N GLU A 22 -33.91 1.26 -6.38
CA GLU A 22 -32.87 1.00 -5.39
C GLU A 22 -31.54 1.49 -5.97
N ARG A 23 -30.98 2.54 -5.36
CA ARG A 23 -29.74 3.12 -5.89
C ARG A 23 -28.65 2.06 -5.80
N ALA A 24 -27.89 1.90 -6.90
CA ALA A 24 -26.86 0.89 -7.03
C ALA A 24 -25.93 0.81 -5.81
N PRO A 25 -25.57 -0.40 -5.32
CA PRO A 25 -24.54 -0.56 -4.31
C PRO A 25 -23.21 0.02 -4.78
N VAL A 26 -22.31 0.36 -3.86
CA VAL A 26 -20.99 0.91 -4.20
C VAL A 26 -19.91 -0.10 -3.87
N VAL A 27 -18.99 -0.34 -4.81
CA VAL A 27 -17.70 -0.97 -4.52
C VAL A 27 -16.65 0.12 -4.53
N ALA A 28 -16.02 0.37 -3.38
CA ALA A 28 -15.00 1.41 -3.27
C ALA A 28 -13.61 0.82 -3.50
N VAL A 29 -12.86 1.37 -4.46
CA VAL A 29 -11.50 0.91 -4.80
C VAL A 29 -10.48 1.87 -4.19
N ILE A 30 -9.52 1.33 -3.45
CA ILE A 30 -8.39 2.06 -2.88
C ILE A 30 -7.13 1.57 -3.57
N ARG A 31 -6.38 2.51 -4.17
CA ARG A 31 -5.09 2.23 -4.81
C ARG A 31 -3.96 2.31 -3.80
N LEU A 32 -3.30 1.18 -3.57
CA LEU A 32 -2.11 1.04 -2.74
C LEU A 32 -0.93 0.74 -3.65
N HIS A 33 -0.52 1.75 -4.42
CA HIS A 33 0.51 1.65 -5.45
C HIS A 33 1.77 2.39 -5.02
N GLY A 34 2.92 1.72 -4.97
CA GLY A 34 4.21 2.33 -4.66
C GLY A 34 4.92 1.72 -3.45
N VAL A 35 6.10 2.24 -3.13
CA VAL A 35 6.89 1.82 -1.95
C VAL A 35 6.26 2.32 -0.67
N ILE A 36 6.28 1.48 0.36
CA ILE A 36 5.77 1.81 1.70
C ILE A 36 6.90 2.47 2.51
N THR A 37 6.73 3.71 2.97
CA THR A 37 7.78 4.47 3.69
C THR A 37 7.18 5.39 4.74
N PRO A 38 7.82 5.55 5.93
CA PRO A 38 7.32 6.49 6.95
C PRO A 38 7.40 7.95 6.50
N ASN A 39 8.37 8.28 5.64
CA ASN A 39 8.66 9.63 5.21
C ASN A 39 8.68 9.67 3.67
N PRO A 40 7.50 9.78 3.03
CA PRO A 40 7.45 9.97 1.58
C PRO A 40 8.14 11.30 1.23
N GLY A 41 9.13 11.27 0.34
CA GLY A 41 9.76 12.49 -0.14
C GLY A 41 8.79 13.36 -0.92
N PRO A 42 9.09 14.66 -1.11
CA PRO A 42 8.24 15.59 -1.87
C PRO A 42 7.96 15.12 -3.31
N THR A 43 8.85 14.28 -3.85
CA THR A 43 8.83 13.73 -5.20
C THR A 43 8.36 12.29 -5.28
N ALA A 44 8.23 11.59 -4.15
CA ALA A 44 7.78 10.20 -4.09
C ALA A 44 6.27 10.09 -4.32
N ARG A 45 5.84 10.41 -5.54
CA ARG A 45 4.45 10.24 -5.97
C ARG A 45 4.07 8.77 -5.87
N GLY A 46 3.04 8.48 -5.09
CA GLY A 46 2.59 7.11 -4.85
C GLY A 46 3.28 6.42 -3.68
N ALA A 47 4.25 7.04 -2.99
CA ALA A 47 4.74 6.44 -1.75
C ALA A 47 3.60 6.29 -0.73
N LEU A 48 3.59 5.13 -0.07
CA LEU A 48 2.52 4.72 0.84
C LEU A 48 2.97 4.89 2.29
N SER A 49 2.18 5.62 3.05
CA SER A 49 2.23 5.73 4.50
C SER A 49 0.81 5.89 5.02
N LEU A 50 0.54 5.55 6.28
CA LEU A 50 -0.79 5.74 6.86
C LEU A 50 -1.28 7.18 6.62
N HIS A 51 -0.41 8.17 6.81
CA HIS A 51 -0.72 9.58 6.56
C HIS A 51 -1.21 9.84 5.13
N THR A 52 -0.53 9.29 4.12
CA THR A 52 -0.88 9.51 2.70
C THR A 52 -2.18 8.83 2.28
N VAL A 53 -2.50 7.65 2.85
CA VAL A 53 -3.67 6.85 2.44
C VAL A 53 -4.90 7.08 3.31
N GLU A 54 -4.77 7.70 4.49
CA GLU A 54 -5.85 7.90 5.46
C GLU A 54 -7.11 8.55 4.86
N THR A 55 -6.93 9.56 4.00
CA THR A 55 -8.07 10.21 3.35
C THR A 55 -8.76 9.31 2.34
N ALA A 56 -8.01 8.51 1.57
CA ALA A 56 -8.59 7.56 0.63
C ALA A 56 -9.36 6.47 1.37
N LEU A 57 -8.75 5.91 2.43
CA LEU A 57 -9.36 4.92 3.31
C LEU A 57 -10.68 5.44 3.89
N THR A 58 -10.65 6.55 4.62
CA THR A 58 -11.85 7.12 5.26
C THR A 58 -12.97 7.42 4.25
N ARG A 59 -12.64 7.90 3.05
CA ARG A 59 -13.62 8.15 1.98
C ARG A 59 -14.23 6.87 1.42
N ALA A 60 -13.41 5.85 1.18
CA ALA A 60 -13.88 4.55 0.69
C ALA A 60 -14.89 3.91 1.64
N PHE A 61 -14.63 3.96 2.95
CA PHE A 61 -15.53 3.41 3.97
C PHE A 61 -16.75 4.30 4.29
N ALA A 62 -16.76 5.57 3.85
CA ALA A 62 -17.84 6.52 4.13
C ALA A 62 -19.10 6.31 3.27
N HIS A 63 -19.06 5.52 2.19
CA HIS A 63 -20.22 5.33 1.31
C HIS A 63 -21.40 4.66 2.04
N ASP A 64 -22.61 5.23 1.98
CA ASP A 64 -23.79 4.70 2.66
C ASP A 64 -24.22 3.31 2.15
N ARG A 65 -24.04 3.07 0.85
CA ARG A 65 -24.44 1.82 0.17
C ARG A 65 -23.24 0.91 -0.14
N LEU A 66 -22.21 0.96 0.70
CA LEU A 66 -20.98 0.22 0.48
C LEU A 66 -21.25 -1.29 0.54
N ALA A 67 -20.93 -1.97 -0.56
CA ALA A 67 -21.05 -3.42 -0.70
C ALA A 67 -19.74 -4.14 -0.43
N ALA A 68 -18.62 -3.56 -0.86
CA ALA A 68 -17.28 -4.07 -0.61
C ALA A 68 -16.26 -2.93 -0.72
N VAL A 69 -15.11 -3.13 -0.09
CA VAL A 69 -13.91 -2.35 -0.34
C VAL A 69 -12.90 -3.21 -1.10
N VAL A 70 -12.29 -2.63 -2.10
CA VAL A 70 -11.24 -3.26 -2.92
C VAL A 70 -9.92 -2.56 -2.64
N LEU A 71 -8.89 -3.35 -2.35
CA LEU A 71 -7.51 -2.91 -2.27
C LEU A 71 -6.83 -3.30 -3.60
N GLU A 72 -6.58 -2.33 -4.46
CA GLU A 72 -5.78 -2.49 -5.69
C GLU A 72 -4.31 -2.29 -5.30
N ILE A 73 -3.54 -3.37 -5.19
CA ILE A 73 -2.19 -3.38 -4.61
C ILE A 73 -1.16 -3.56 -5.73
N ASN A 74 -0.27 -2.58 -5.85
CA ASN A 74 0.92 -2.68 -6.68
C ASN A 74 2.12 -2.12 -5.91
N SER A 75 2.74 -2.95 -5.07
CA SER A 75 3.77 -2.53 -4.13
C SER A 75 4.88 -3.57 -3.95
N PRO A 76 6.15 -3.15 -4.06
CA PRO A 76 7.30 -3.99 -3.72
C PRO A 76 7.50 -4.11 -2.20
N GLY A 77 6.66 -3.47 -1.39
CA GLY A 77 6.80 -3.41 0.07
C GLY A 77 7.56 -2.18 0.56
N GLY A 78 8.23 -2.30 1.69
CA GLY A 78 8.96 -1.22 2.36
C GLY A 78 8.86 -1.31 3.88
N SER A 79 8.52 -0.21 4.55
CA SER A 79 8.49 -0.11 6.00
C SER A 79 7.51 -1.09 6.66
N PRO A 80 7.98 -1.97 7.57
CA PRO A 80 7.12 -2.90 8.30
C PRO A 80 6.06 -2.17 9.12
N THR A 81 6.45 -1.13 9.87
CA THR A 81 5.54 -0.36 10.72
C THR A 81 4.43 0.33 9.92
N GLN A 82 4.77 0.96 8.78
CA GLN A 82 3.73 1.59 7.96
C GLN A 82 2.79 0.56 7.33
N SER A 83 3.31 -0.62 6.95
CA SER A 83 2.48 -1.72 6.44
C SER A 83 1.47 -2.18 7.50
N ALA A 84 1.92 -2.39 8.74
CA ALA A 84 1.07 -2.76 9.86
C ALA A 84 0.02 -1.67 10.19
N LEU A 85 0.42 -0.41 10.29
CA LEU A 85 -0.48 0.71 10.57
C LEU A 85 -1.59 0.87 9.51
N ILE A 86 -1.27 0.69 8.24
CA ILE A 86 -2.27 0.74 7.16
C ILE A 86 -3.20 -0.48 7.25
N ALA A 87 -2.67 -1.69 7.46
CA ALA A 87 -3.46 -2.91 7.61
C ALA A 87 -4.45 -2.81 8.79
N ASP A 88 -3.97 -2.40 9.97
CA ASP A 88 -4.80 -2.17 11.15
C ASP A 88 -5.90 -1.13 10.88
N ARG A 89 -5.56 -0.08 10.13
CA ARG A 89 -6.54 0.95 9.75
C ARG A 89 -7.63 0.39 8.83
N ILE A 90 -7.27 -0.40 7.83
CA ILE A 90 -8.21 -1.07 6.91
C ILE A 90 -9.16 -1.97 7.71
N ILE A 91 -8.62 -2.86 8.56
CA ILE A 91 -9.41 -3.80 9.36
C ILE A 91 -10.31 -3.05 10.35
N GLY A 92 -9.78 -2.03 11.01
CA GLY A 92 -10.54 -1.21 11.96
C GLY A 92 -11.70 -0.46 11.31
N LEU A 93 -11.53 0.05 10.08
CA LEU A 93 -12.60 0.68 9.31
C LEU A 93 -13.64 -0.34 8.84
N ALA A 94 -13.20 -1.52 8.37
CA ALA A 94 -14.09 -2.59 7.93
C ALA A 94 -14.99 -3.09 9.07
N LYS A 95 -14.42 -3.32 10.26
CA LYS A 95 -15.17 -3.73 11.46
C LYS A 95 -16.22 -2.70 11.88
N LYS A 96 -15.91 -1.41 11.76
CA LYS A 96 -16.84 -0.31 12.11
C LYS A 96 -17.96 -0.14 11.09
N LYS A 97 -17.73 -0.49 9.82
CA LYS A 97 -18.69 -0.30 8.74
C LYS A 97 -19.54 -1.55 8.54
N ALA A 98 -20.78 -1.49 9.01
CA ALA A 98 -21.74 -2.57 8.82
C ALA A 98 -22.21 -2.68 7.36
N HIS A 99 -22.23 -3.90 6.84
CA HIS A 99 -22.83 -4.33 5.59
C HIS A 99 -23.68 -5.58 5.87
N ARG A 100 -25.01 -5.47 5.75
CA ARG A 100 -25.94 -6.60 6.01
C ARG A 100 -25.73 -7.26 7.38
N GLY A 101 -25.50 -6.46 8.43
CA GLY A 101 -25.33 -6.95 9.81
C GLY A 101 -23.95 -7.54 10.14
N ARG A 102 -22.99 -7.51 9.19
CA ARG A 102 -21.60 -7.95 9.39
C ARG A 102 -20.62 -6.83 8.97
N PRO A 103 -19.32 -6.92 9.30
CA PRO A 103 -18.31 -6.04 8.71
C PRO A 103 -18.39 -6.04 7.17
N VAL A 104 -18.08 -4.90 6.56
CA VAL A 104 -17.98 -4.79 5.10
C VAL A 104 -16.83 -5.68 4.59
N PRO A 105 -17.05 -6.48 3.54
CA PRO A 105 -15.99 -7.32 2.99
C PRO A 105 -14.90 -6.47 2.34
N VAL A 106 -13.65 -6.86 2.57
CA VAL A 106 -12.46 -6.28 1.94
C VAL A 106 -11.82 -7.31 1.02
N LEU A 107 -11.59 -6.94 -0.24
CA LEU A 107 -11.00 -7.80 -1.27
C LEU A 107 -9.68 -7.18 -1.74
N ALA A 108 -8.58 -7.92 -1.67
CA ALA A 108 -7.30 -7.49 -2.23
C ALA A 108 -7.12 -8.03 -3.64
N PHE A 109 -6.61 -7.19 -4.54
CA PHE A 109 -6.18 -7.56 -5.88
C PHE A 109 -4.71 -7.18 -6.02
N CYS A 110 -3.86 -8.19 -6.12
CA CYS A 110 -2.45 -8.05 -6.41
C CYS A 110 -2.27 -7.83 -7.92
N GLU A 111 -1.78 -6.65 -8.30
CA GLU A 111 -1.44 -6.28 -9.68
C GLU A 111 -0.06 -6.86 -10.05
N ASP A 112 0.87 -6.07 -10.58
CA ASP A 112 2.19 -6.58 -10.97
C ASP A 112 2.95 -7.20 -9.78
N VAL A 113 2.98 -6.47 -8.65
CA VAL A 113 3.69 -6.90 -7.43
C VAL A 113 2.85 -6.64 -6.19
N ALA A 114 2.73 -7.63 -5.32
CA ALA A 114 2.28 -7.50 -3.95
C ALA A 114 3.23 -8.31 -3.05
N ALA A 115 4.41 -7.73 -2.80
CA ALA A 115 5.54 -8.41 -2.16
C ALA A 115 5.94 -7.71 -0.86
N SER A 116 6.46 -8.46 0.12
CA SER A 116 6.90 -7.96 1.42
C SER A 116 5.78 -7.15 2.08
N GLY A 117 6.01 -5.88 2.44
CA GLY A 117 4.96 -4.98 2.95
C GLY A 117 3.71 -4.89 2.05
N GLY A 118 3.83 -5.05 0.72
CA GLY A 118 2.68 -5.13 -0.18
C GLY A 118 1.81 -6.37 0.10
N TYR A 119 2.44 -7.52 0.37
CA TYR A 119 1.73 -8.72 0.77
C TYR A 119 1.15 -8.60 2.18
N TRP A 120 1.83 -7.89 3.09
CA TRP A 120 1.27 -7.53 4.40
C TRP A 120 -0.07 -6.81 4.27
N LEU A 121 -0.17 -5.85 3.34
CA LEU A 121 -1.42 -5.13 3.04
C LEU A 121 -2.47 -6.05 2.41
N ALA A 122 -2.08 -6.97 1.53
CA ALA A 122 -2.99 -7.95 0.94
C ALA A 122 -3.64 -8.82 2.03
N CYS A 123 -2.87 -9.26 3.03
CA CYS A 123 -3.36 -10.00 4.19
C CYS A 123 -4.34 -9.22 5.08
N ALA A 124 -4.47 -7.89 4.93
CA ALA A 124 -5.51 -7.12 5.60
C ALA A 124 -6.91 -7.38 5.03
N ALA A 125 -7.02 -7.93 3.82
CA ALA A 125 -8.28 -8.29 3.19
C ALA A 125 -8.86 -9.62 3.74
N ASP A 126 -10.14 -9.85 3.46
CA ASP A 126 -10.82 -11.12 3.75
C ASP A 126 -10.53 -12.16 2.65
N GLU A 127 -10.33 -11.68 1.42
CA GLU A 127 -10.00 -12.49 0.25
C GLU A 127 -8.91 -11.79 -0.58
N ILE A 128 -7.97 -12.55 -1.13
CA ILE A 128 -6.84 -12.09 -1.92
C ILE A 128 -6.89 -12.73 -3.30
N TYR A 129 -6.86 -11.89 -4.33
CA TYR A 129 -6.85 -12.27 -5.73
C TYR A 129 -5.53 -11.81 -6.38
N ALA A 130 -5.06 -12.56 -7.37
CA ALA A 130 -3.88 -12.18 -8.14
C ALA A 130 -4.03 -12.61 -9.61
N HIS A 131 -3.39 -11.90 -10.54
CA HIS A 131 -3.23 -12.40 -11.91
C HIS A 131 -2.25 -13.60 -11.91
N PRO A 132 -2.34 -14.59 -12.83
CA PRO A 132 -1.40 -15.70 -12.86
C PRO A 132 0.08 -15.29 -12.86
N THR A 133 0.38 -14.12 -13.44
CA THR A 133 1.75 -13.57 -13.56
C THR A 133 2.12 -12.54 -12.49
N SER A 134 1.19 -12.18 -11.60
CA SER A 134 1.50 -11.29 -10.47
C SER A 134 2.59 -11.88 -9.60
N LEU A 135 3.42 -11.04 -8.99
CA LEU A 135 4.47 -11.46 -8.07
C LEU A 135 4.01 -11.21 -6.62
N VAL A 136 3.86 -12.29 -5.86
CA VAL A 136 3.27 -12.27 -4.50
C VAL A 136 4.20 -12.99 -3.53
N GLY A 137 4.17 -12.60 -2.25
CA GLY A 137 5.00 -13.21 -1.20
C GLY A 137 6.11 -12.27 -0.76
N SER A 138 7.37 -12.68 -0.88
CA SER A 138 8.53 -12.02 -0.28
C SER A 138 8.34 -11.81 1.23
N ILE A 139 7.86 -12.85 1.92
CA ILE A 139 7.63 -12.81 3.37
C ILE A 139 8.99 -12.92 4.06
N GLY A 140 9.57 -11.76 4.34
CA GLY A 140 10.96 -11.63 4.73
C GLY A 140 11.28 -10.20 5.16
N VAL A 141 12.40 -10.04 5.88
CA VAL A 141 12.88 -8.74 6.36
C VAL A 141 14.31 -8.57 5.92
N ILE A 142 14.62 -7.42 5.32
CA ILE A 142 15.97 -7.08 4.89
C ILE A 142 16.36 -5.70 5.42
N SER A 143 17.65 -5.50 5.60
CA SER A 143 18.29 -4.20 5.78
C SER A 143 19.46 -4.15 4.82
N SER A 144 19.63 -3.04 4.12
CA SER A 144 20.63 -2.87 3.08
C SER A 144 21.21 -1.47 3.12
N GLY A 145 22.48 -1.33 2.80
CA GLY A 145 23.20 -0.07 2.77
C GLY A 145 24.63 -0.26 2.28
N PHE A 146 25.39 0.83 2.25
CA PHE A 146 26.78 0.83 1.79
C PHE A 146 27.74 1.19 2.92
N GLY A 147 28.88 0.49 2.98
CA GLY A 147 30.04 0.92 3.74
C GLY A 147 30.91 1.86 2.89
N LEU A 148 31.34 2.98 3.47
CA LEU A 148 32.09 4.05 2.79
C LEU A 148 33.49 4.27 3.38
N THR A 149 33.93 3.44 4.33
CA THR A 149 35.24 3.56 4.99
C THR A 149 36.40 3.62 3.99
N GLY A 150 36.45 2.71 3.03
CA GLY A 150 37.51 2.70 2.02
C GLY A 150 37.46 3.88 1.03
N LEU A 151 36.30 4.50 0.84
CA LEU A 151 36.19 5.72 0.05
C LEU A 151 36.79 6.90 0.82
N LEU A 152 36.44 7.05 2.10
CA LEU A 152 36.93 8.13 2.97
C LEU A 152 38.46 8.13 3.07
N GLU A 153 39.06 6.95 3.24
CA GLU A 153 40.51 6.79 3.29
C GLU A 153 41.19 7.28 2.00
N ARG A 154 40.64 6.92 0.83
CA ARG A 154 41.18 7.31 -0.48
C ARG A 154 41.12 8.82 -0.74
N ILE A 155 40.11 9.49 -0.21
CA ILE A 155 39.92 10.94 -0.40
C ILE A 155 40.47 11.78 0.76
N GLY A 156 41.12 11.15 1.75
CA GLY A 156 41.75 11.81 2.88
C GLY A 156 40.76 12.44 3.88
N VAL A 157 39.53 11.92 3.97
CA VAL A 157 38.51 12.41 4.91
C VAL A 157 38.55 11.58 6.20
N GLU A 158 38.74 12.25 7.33
CA GLU A 158 38.74 11.64 8.65
C GLU A 158 37.34 11.65 9.29
N ARG A 159 36.85 10.47 9.70
CA ARG A 159 35.58 10.34 10.42
C ARG A 159 35.80 10.51 11.92
N ARG A 160 35.28 11.60 12.51
CA ARG A 160 35.30 11.85 13.97
C ARG A 160 33.92 11.65 14.60
N VAL A 161 33.82 10.72 15.55
CA VAL A 161 32.58 10.41 16.28
C VAL A 161 32.81 10.53 17.79
N HIS A 162 31.94 11.27 18.46
CA HIS A 162 31.84 11.31 19.92
C HIS A 162 30.41 10.94 20.30
N ALA A 163 30.23 9.90 21.12
CA ALA A 163 28.92 9.39 21.48
C ALA A 163 28.86 8.98 22.96
N ALA A 164 27.70 9.17 23.57
CA ALA A 164 27.37 8.64 24.90
C ALA A 164 26.42 7.45 24.77
N GLY A 165 26.74 6.34 25.44
CA GLY A 165 26.03 5.07 25.33
C GLY A 165 26.75 4.07 24.42
N ALA A 166 26.96 2.85 24.92
CA ALA A 166 27.83 1.84 24.30
C ALA A 166 27.46 1.45 22.86
N HIS A 167 26.19 1.58 22.49
CA HIS A 167 25.65 1.11 21.21
C HIS A 167 25.08 2.23 20.35
N LYS A 168 25.41 3.50 20.64
CA LYS A 168 24.82 4.66 19.93
C LYS A 168 25.38 4.88 18.52
N VAL A 169 26.40 4.11 18.14
CA VAL A 169 27.13 4.21 16.85
C VAL A 169 27.13 2.85 16.13
N ARG A 170 26.19 1.95 16.46
CA ARG A 170 26.08 0.67 15.74
C ARG A 170 25.85 0.93 14.26
N LEU A 171 26.47 0.11 13.41
CA LEU A 171 26.27 0.14 11.95
C LEU A 171 26.55 1.50 11.28
N ASP A 172 27.48 2.30 11.83
CA ASP A 172 27.94 3.53 11.18
C ASP A 172 28.56 3.20 9.82
N PRO A 173 27.98 3.67 8.68
CA PRO A 173 28.46 3.32 7.34
C PRO A 173 29.87 3.85 7.05
N PHE A 174 30.38 4.76 7.87
CA PHE A 174 31.71 5.33 7.74
C PHE A 174 32.78 4.59 8.57
N SER A 175 32.38 3.60 9.37
CA SER A 175 33.26 2.80 10.21
C SER A 175 33.29 1.33 9.75
N PRO A 176 34.38 0.57 10.03
CA PRO A 176 34.39 -0.87 9.78
C PRO A 176 33.22 -1.57 10.49
N GLN A 177 32.57 -2.51 9.79
CA GLN A 177 31.46 -3.27 10.34
C GLN A 177 31.95 -4.19 11.47
N LYS A 178 31.21 -4.22 12.59
CA LYS A 178 31.50 -5.06 13.75
C LYS A 178 30.59 -6.27 13.76
N ALA A 179 31.14 -7.45 14.09
CA ALA A 179 30.37 -8.69 14.18
C ALA A 179 29.20 -8.58 15.19
N GLU A 180 29.43 -7.95 16.34
CA GLU A 180 28.39 -7.74 17.36
C GLU A 180 27.22 -6.87 16.85
N ASP A 181 27.48 -5.90 15.96
CA ASP A 181 26.45 -5.05 15.37
C ASP A 181 25.63 -5.80 14.33
N VAL A 182 26.29 -6.69 13.58
CA VAL A 182 25.62 -7.59 12.65
C VAL A 182 24.72 -8.57 13.39
N GLU A 183 25.23 -9.21 14.45
CA GLU A 183 24.45 -10.13 15.28
C GLU A 183 23.20 -9.45 15.87
N TRP A 184 23.37 -8.26 16.44
CA TRP A 184 22.26 -7.43 16.94
C TRP A 184 21.23 -7.12 15.84
N LEU A 185 21.69 -6.71 14.64
CA LEU A 185 20.79 -6.41 13.53
C LEU A 185 20.04 -7.65 13.06
N THR A 186 20.72 -8.79 12.92
CA THR A 186 20.10 -10.05 12.50
C THR A 186 19.10 -10.56 13.53
N GLY A 187 19.34 -10.35 14.83
CA GLY A 187 18.36 -10.63 15.88
C GLY A 187 17.08 -9.80 15.72
N LEU A 188 17.22 -8.48 15.50
CA LEU A 188 16.07 -7.62 15.22
C LEU A 188 15.30 -8.03 13.94
N GLN A 189 16.03 -8.45 12.90
CA GLN A 189 15.41 -8.93 11.68
C GLN A 189 14.65 -10.25 11.90
N ALA A 190 15.19 -11.17 12.69
CA ALA A 190 14.52 -12.41 13.06
C ALA A 190 13.21 -12.14 13.83
N ASP A 191 13.25 -11.21 14.80
CA ASP A 191 12.05 -10.80 15.56
C ASP A 191 10.97 -10.20 14.65
N LEU A 192 11.36 -9.34 13.70
CA LEU A 192 10.44 -8.75 12.73
C LEU A 192 9.93 -9.77 11.71
N HIS A 193 10.78 -10.72 11.31
CA HIS A 193 10.42 -11.79 10.41
C HIS A 193 9.35 -12.69 11.03
N GLU A 194 9.53 -13.10 12.29
CA GLU A 194 8.54 -13.90 13.00
C GLU A 194 7.21 -13.14 13.19
N GLN A 195 7.25 -11.83 13.46
CA GLN A 195 6.02 -11.02 13.48
C GLN A 195 5.29 -11.03 12.13
N PHE A 196 6.02 -10.99 11.01
CA PHE A 196 5.42 -11.09 9.69
C PHE A 196 4.87 -12.50 9.42
N ALA A 197 5.62 -13.55 9.76
CA ALA A 197 5.14 -14.92 9.64
C ALA A 197 3.87 -15.14 10.47
N ALA A 198 3.84 -14.68 11.73
CA ALA A 198 2.67 -14.73 12.60
C ALA A 198 1.47 -13.99 12.01
N TRP A 199 1.67 -12.80 11.44
CA TRP A 199 0.63 -12.06 10.72
C TRP A 199 0.05 -12.88 9.56
N VAL A 200 0.89 -13.47 8.71
CA VAL A 200 0.43 -14.28 7.58
C VAL A 200 -0.30 -15.54 8.07
N ARG A 201 0.22 -16.23 9.09
CA ARG A 201 -0.44 -17.39 9.71
C ARG A 201 -1.83 -17.03 10.24
N GLU A 202 -1.96 -15.93 10.97
CA GLU A 202 -3.25 -15.46 11.49
C GLU A 202 -4.24 -15.14 10.35
N ARG A 203 -3.78 -14.43 9.32
CA ARG A 203 -4.66 -13.93 8.25
C ARG A 203 -5.00 -14.97 7.20
N ARG A 204 -4.12 -15.93 6.94
CA ARG A 204 -4.34 -17.00 5.96
C ARG A 204 -4.90 -18.27 6.59
N GLY A 205 -4.52 -18.60 7.82
CA GLY A 205 -4.99 -19.78 8.56
C GLY A 205 -4.79 -21.08 7.79
N ASP A 206 -5.79 -21.97 7.85
CA ASP A 206 -5.79 -23.29 7.20
C ASP A 206 -5.72 -23.26 5.66
N ARG A 207 -5.70 -22.06 5.04
CA ARG A 207 -5.51 -21.94 3.60
C ARG A 207 -4.07 -22.19 3.17
N LEU A 208 -3.09 -22.00 4.07
CA LEU A 208 -1.68 -22.19 3.77
C LEU A 208 -1.36 -23.66 3.53
N ASN A 209 -0.69 -23.95 2.41
CA ASN A 209 -0.43 -25.32 1.94
C ASN A 209 1.06 -25.64 1.72
N GLY A 210 1.96 -24.67 1.87
CA GLY A 210 3.41 -24.87 1.79
C GLY A 210 4.04 -25.20 3.14
N SER A 211 5.32 -25.61 3.15
CA SER A 211 6.06 -25.74 4.40
C SER A 211 6.38 -24.37 5.00
N GLU A 212 6.58 -24.31 6.31
CA GLU A 212 7.03 -23.08 7.00
C GLU A 212 8.31 -22.52 6.37
N GLU A 213 9.29 -23.39 6.10
CA GLU A 213 10.57 -23.04 5.48
C GLU A 213 10.40 -22.47 4.07
N GLU A 214 9.44 -22.98 3.29
CA GLU A 214 9.15 -22.50 1.94
C GLU A 214 8.44 -21.14 2.01
N LEU A 215 7.32 -21.06 2.73
CA LEU A 215 6.44 -19.90 2.78
C LEU A 215 7.12 -18.66 3.39
N PHE A 216 8.00 -18.87 4.37
CA PHE A 216 8.67 -17.79 5.12
C PHE A 216 10.16 -17.65 4.76
N SER A 217 10.56 -18.13 3.58
CA SER A 217 11.94 -17.98 3.08
C SER A 217 12.30 -16.56 2.60
N GLY A 218 11.29 -15.72 2.33
CA GLY A 218 11.47 -14.45 1.62
C GLY A 218 11.40 -14.57 0.09
N GLU A 219 11.08 -15.75 -0.44
CA GLU A 219 10.88 -15.99 -1.88
C GLU A 219 9.61 -15.33 -2.43
N VAL A 220 9.58 -15.13 -3.74
CA VAL A 220 8.45 -14.56 -4.49
C VAL A 220 7.88 -15.63 -5.40
N TRP A 221 6.55 -15.68 -5.47
CA TRP A 221 5.85 -16.63 -6.32
C TRP A 221 4.96 -15.90 -7.32
N THR A 222 4.77 -16.52 -8.49
CA THR A 222 3.74 -16.10 -9.43
C THR A 222 2.36 -16.28 -8.80
N GLY A 223 1.35 -15.51 -9.20
CA GLY A 223 -0.01 -15.63 -8.66
C GLY A 223 -0.59 -17.04 -8.80
N ALA A 224 -0.24 -17.75 -9.89
CA ALA A 224 -0.59 -19.15 -10.06
C ALA A 224 0.02 -20.04 -8.96
N LYS A 225 1.32 -19.91 -8.68
CA LYS A 225 1.99 -20.69 -7.63
C LYS A 225 1.55 -20.27 -6.23
N ALA A 226 1.36 -18.98 -6.00
CA ALA A 226 0.85 -18.42 -4.76
C ALA A 226 -0.55 -18.99 -4.42
N ARG A 227 -1.37 -19.30 -5.43
CA ARG A 227 -2.68 -19.94 -5.22
C ARG A 227 -2.55 -21.38 -4.72
N GLU A 228 -1.60 -22.14 -5.26
CA GLU A 228 -1.31 -23.51 -4.81
C GLU A 228 -0.84 -23.50 -3.35
N LEU A 229 0.06 -22.56 -3.01
CA LEU A 229 0.64 -22.39 -1.67
C LEU A 229 -0.33 -21.80 -0.64
N GLY A 230 -1.51 -21.32 -1.07
CA GLY A 230 -2.49 -20.72 -0.17
C GLY A 230 -2.25 -19.25 0.18
N LEU A 231 -1.26 -18.63 -0.46
CA LEU A 231 -0.93 -17.21 -0.28
C LEU A 231 -1.99 -16.29 -0.91
N VAL A 232 -2.72 -16.76 -1.92
CA VAL A 232 -3.90 -16.09 -2.49
C VAL A 232 -5.07 -17.07 -2.58
N ASP A 233 -6.30 -16.54 -2.62
CA ASP A 233 -7.54 -17.33 -2.60
C ASP A 233 -8.01 -17.74 -4.00
N GLU A 234 -7.81 -16.88 -5.00
CA GLU A 234 -8.18 -17.16 -6.39
C GLU A 234 -7.27 -16.39 -7.35
N VAL A 235 -7.14 -16.95 -8.55
CA VAL A 235 -6.48 -16.26 -9.65
C VAL A 235 -7.54 -15.51 -10.45
N GLY A 236 -7.38 -14.20 -10.63
CA GLY A 236 -8.35 -13.37 -11.33
C GLY A 236 -8.00 -11.88 -11.32
N THR A 237 -8.69 -11.12 -12.17
CA THR A 237 -8.52 -9.67 -12.27
C THR A 237 -9.61 -8.93 -11.49
N LEU A 238 -9.30 -7.70 -11.04
CA LEU A 238 -10.28 -6.83 -10.39
C LEU A 238 -11.53 -6.68 -11.24
N ARG A 239 -11.36 -6.39 -12.53
CA ARG A 239 -12.47 -6.19 -13.47
C ARG A 239 -13.37 -7.41 -13.53
N ASP A 240 -12.81 -8.60 -13.69
CA ASP A 240 -13.62 -9.81 -13.90
C ASP A 240 -14.34 -10.24 -12.62
N VAL A 241 -13.65 -10.22 -11.48
CA VAL A 241 -14.22 -10.64 -10.19
C VAL A 241 -15.32 -9.67 -9.75
N ILE A 242 -15.09 -8.36 -9.83
CA ILE A 242 -16.09 -7.36 -9.44
C ILE A 242 -17.28 -7.38 -10.40
N SER A 243 -17.07 -7.54 -11.70
CA SER A 243 -18.19 -7.63 -12.67
C SER A 243 -19.09 -8.85 -12.41
N ARG A 244 -18.50 -9.99 -12.03
CA ARG A 244 -19.24 -11.21 -11.70
C ARG A 244 -19.97 -11.11 -10.36
N ARG A 245 -19.29 -10.61 -9.31
CA ARG A 245 -19.79 -10.63 -7.92
C ARG A 245 -20.68 -9.44 -7.58
N PHE A 246 -20.48 -8.31 -8.24
CA PHE A 246 -21.20 -7.06 -8.02
C PHE A 246 -21.69 -6.42 -9.34
N PRO A 247 -22.47 -7.13 -10.17
CA PRO A 247 -22.81 -6.71 -11.53
C PRO A 247 -23.61 -5.40 -11.62
N LYS A 248 -24.26 -4.99 -10.53
CA LYS A 248 -25.05 -3.75 -10.45
C LYS A 248 -24.34 -2.65 -9.64
N ALA A 249 -23.11 -2.88 -9.19
CA ALA A 249 -22.43 -1.92 -8.34
C ALA A 249 -21.80 -0.78 -9.13
N GLU A 250 -21.87 0.41 -8.56
CA GLU A 250 -21.09 1.57 -8.97
C GLU A 250 -19.67 1.44 -8.39
N ILE A 251 -18.66 1.53 -9.25
CA ILE A 251 -17.26 1.50 -8.83
C ILE A 251 -16.82 2.92 -8.50
N SER A 252 -16.42 3.15 -7.25
CA SER A 252 -15.94 4.45 -6.76
C SER A 252 -14.47 4.35 -6.40
N VAL A 253 -13.59 5.00 -7.18
CA VAL A 253 -12.16 5.03 -6.87
C VAL A 253 -11.88 6.13 -5.84
N ALA A 254 -11.40 5.73 -4.67
CA ALA A 254 -11.05 6.63 -3.58
C ALA A 254 -9.61 7.11 -3.74
N GLU A 255 -9.44 8.35 -4.19
CA GLU A 255 -8.13 8.99 -4.27
C GLU A 255 -7.80 9.80 -3.00
N PRO A 256 -6.51 9.90 -2.61
CA PRO A 256 -6.05 10.85 -1.62
C PRO A 256 -6.44 12.28 -2.02
N ARG A 257 -6.74 13.14 -1.02
CA ARG A 257 -7.07 14.54 -1.29
C ARG A 257 -5.89 15.25 -1.94
N ARG A 258 -6.09 15.70 -3.17
CA ARG A 258 -5.20 16.67 -3.83
C ARG A 258 -5.50 18.07 -3.33
N ASN A 259 -4.47 18.84 -2.97
CA ASN A 259 -4.60 20.25 -2.59
C ASN A 259 -5.28 21.04 -3.73
N LEU A 260 -6.12 22.03 -3.41
CA LEU A 260 -6.85 22.82 -4.41
C LEU A 260 -5.91 23.47 -5.45
N LEU A 261 -4.69 23.84 -5.03
CA LEU A 261 -3.65 24.36 -5.92
C LEU A 261 -3.16 23.34 -6.96
N SER A 262 -3.06 22.06 -6.61
CA SER A 262 -2.73 21.02 -7.60
C SER A 262 -3.89 20.68 -8.53
N ARG A 263 -5.14 20.96 -8.12
CA ARG A 263 -6.34 20.83 -8.98
C ARG A 263 -6.48 21.97 -9.99
N LEU A 264 -5.91 23.15 -9.68
CA LEU A 264 -5.86 24.31 -10.58
C LEU A 264 -4.67 24.27 -11.56
N GLY A 265 -3.90 23.18 -11.61
CA GLY A 265 -2.67 23.08 -12.41
C GLY A 265 -1.48 23.90 -11.88
N ILE A 266 -1.71 24.75 -10.87
CA ILE A 266 -0.71 25.63 -10.25
C ILE A 266 0.25 24.84 -9.32
N GLY A 267 -0.11 23.61 -8.95
CA GLY A 267 0.71 22.72 -8.11
C GLY A 267 1.23 21.46 -8.79
N SER A 268 1.09 21.30 -10.11
CA SER A 268 1.43 20.05 -10.80
C SER A 268 1.61 20.25 -12.31
N GLY A 269 2.72 20.84 -12.76
CA GLY A 269 2.99 20.84 -14.21
C GLY A 269 3.98 21.84 -14.79
N ALA A 270 4.51 22.82 -14.04
CA ALA A 270 5.41 23.83 -14.61
C ALA A 270 6.74 23.97 -13.85
N ASN A 271 7.33 22.84 -13.44
CA ASN A 271 8.76 22.76 -13.18
C ASN A 271 9.24 21.33 -13.52
N LEU A 272 9.09 20.97 -14.80
CA LEU A 272 10.11 20.16 -15.48
C LEU A 272 11.30 21.07 -15.87
N SER A 273 11.65 21.97 -14.95
CA SER A 273 12.86 22.74 -15.01
C SER A 273 13.93 21.86 -14.38
N LEU A 274 14.81 21.33 -15.22
CA LEU A 274 16.18 20.93 -14.87
C LEU A 274 16.99 22.13 -14.29
N GLY A 275 16.37 23.08 -13.59
CA GLY A 275 16.92 24.42 -13.39
C GLY A 275 16.30 25.26 -12.27
N GLY A 276 15.66 24.70 -11.24
CA GLY A 276 15.12 25.56 -10.17
C GLY A 276 14.78 24.89 -8.83
N SER A 277 15.78 24.62 -8.00
CA SER A 277 15.86 24.96 -6.55
C SER A 277 16.90 24.10 -5.83
N ASN A 278 18.12 24.64 -5.70
CA ASN A 278 19.30 24.07 -5.03
C ASN A 278 19.81 22.73 -5.65
N PRO A 279 21.05 22.68 -6.18
CA PRO A 279 21.67 21.45 -6.71
C PRO A 279 21.58 20.26 -5.76
N ALA A 280 21.61 20.51 -4.44
CA ALA A 280 21.45 19.48 -3.42
C ALA A 280 20.06 18.82 -3.47
N THR A 281 18.99 19.58 -3.69
CA THR A 281 17.63 19.04 -3.80
C THR A 281 17.49 18.16 -5.04
N GLY A 282 18.06 18.58 -6.17
CA GLY A 282 18.03 17.78 -7.41
C GLY A 282 18.77 16.46 -7.26
N LEU A 283 19.93 16.46 -6.59
CA LEU A 283 20.68 15.24 -6.31
C LEU A 283 19.91 14.27 -5.42
N LEU A 284 19.27 14.77 -4.36
CA LEU A 284 18.45 13.94 -3.46
C LEU A 284 17.28 13.28 -4.18
N GLN A 285 16.62 13.98 -5.11
CA GLN A 285 15.52 13.43 -5.91
C GLN A 285 16.00 12.31 -6.84
N VAL A 286 17.19 12.45 -7.42
CA VAL A 286 17.79 11.39 -8.26
C VAL A 286 18.10 10.16 -7.42
N ILE A 287 18.68 10.33 -6.22
CA ILE A 287 18.98 9.22 -5.31
C ILE A 287 17.68 8.50 -4.91
N GLU A 288 16.66 9.24 -4.48
CA GLU A 288 15.35 8.66 -4.14
C GLU A 288 14.74 7.89 -5.32
N GLY A 289 14.79 8.47 -6.53
CA GLY A 289 14.30 7.80 -7.75
C GLY A 289 15.06 6.51 -8.09
N LEU A 290 16.38 6.47 -7.85
CA LEU A 290 17.20 5.28 -8.04
C LEU A 290 16.89 4.21 -7.00
N GLU A 291 16.71 4.58 -5.73
CA GLU A 291 16.30 3.66 -4.66
C GLU A 291 14.94 3.04 -4.95
N GLN A 292 13.95 3.86 -5.33
CA GLN A 292 12.63 3.38 -5.73
C GLN A 292 12.76 2.40 -6.89
N ARG A 293 13.48 2.76 -7.96
CA ARG A 293 13.69 1.87 -9.11
C ARG A 293 14.39 0.57 -8.73
N ALA A 294 15.37 0.61 -7.83
CA ALA A 294 16.05 -0.59 -7.35
C ALA A 294 15.09 -1.56 -6.63
N MET A 295 14.12 -1.03 -5.87
CA MET A 295 13.09 -1.84 -5.20
C MET A 295 12.15 -2.56 -6.17
N TRP A 296 11.93 -2.01 -7.37
CA TRP A 296 11.13 -2.62 -8.43
C TRP A 296 11.95 -3.56 -9.31
N ASN A 297 13.18 -3.18 -9.66
CA ASN A 297 14.08 -3.97 -10.51
C ASN A 297 14.33 -5.38 -10.00
N ARG A 298 14.29 -5.61 -8.67
CA ARG A 298 14.44 -6.96 -8.08
C ARG A 298 13.34 -7.94 -8.52
N PHE A 299 12.22 -7.42 -9.03
CA PHE A 299 11.09 -8.17 -9.59
C PHE A 299 11.06 -8.14 -11.12
N GLY A 300 12.09 -7.58 -11.77
CA GLY A 300 12.15 -7.44 -13.23
C GLY A 300 11.34 -6.28 -13.81
N LEU A 301 11.02 -5.26 -13.01
CA LEU A 301 10.20 -4.10 -13.37
C LEU A 301 10.96 -2.76 -13.28
#